data_AF-A0A929UX65-F1
#
_entry.id   AF-A0A929UX65-F1
#
_cell.length_a   1.000
_cell.length_b   1.000
_cell.length_c   1.000
_cell.angle_alpha   90.00
_cell.angle_beta   90.00
_cell.angle_gamma   90.00
#
_symmetry.space_group_name_H-M   'P 1'
#
loop_
_entity.id
_entity.type
_entity.pdbx_description
1 polymer ?
#
loop_
_entity_poly.entity_id
_entity_poly.type
_entity_poly.pdbx_seq_one_letter_code
_entity_poly.pdbx_strand_id
1 'polypeptide(L)'
;MSIVRKIFSVLTPIIVLSAAVFVMMNRQQIIDEITLWQYKPSAEIVAIADRVKMSDVGRKMFYVSNPQIKSANEFNEDCRRVEKGNAILGCYNPSSRDIYIYN
;
A
#
# COMPACT_ATOMS: atom_id res chain seq x y z
N MET A 1 -47.06 -10.11 -6.21
CA MET A 1 -45.83 -10.89 -5.93
C MET A 1 -44.90 -11.08 -7.14
N SER A 2 -45.39 -11.17 -8.39
CA SER A 2 -44.53 -11.45 -9.57
C SER A 2 -43.62 -10.29 -10.00
N ILE A 3 -44.10 -9.04 -9.99
CA ILE A 3 -43.35 -7.87 -10.46
C ILE A 3 -42.14 -7.54 -9.57
N VAL A 4 -42.31 -7.56 -8.25
CA VAL A 4 -41.23 -7.30 -7.29
C VAL A 4 -40.12 -8.34 -7.46
N ARG A 5 -40.47 -9.61 -7.61
CA ARG A 5 -39.52 -10.71 -7.83
C ARG A 5 -38.78 -10.59 -9.17
N LYS A 6 -39.44 -10.11 -10.24
CA LYS A 6 -38.79 -9.80 -11.52
C LYS A 6 -37.83 -8.62 -11.42
N ILE A 7 -38.23 -7.56 -10.71
CA ILE A 7 -37.39 -6.38 -10.47
C ILE A 7 -36.12 -6.78 -9.70
N PHE A 8 -36.25 -7.52 -8.59
CA PHE A 8 -35.08 -8.02 -7.86
C PHE A 8 -34.21 -8.95 -8.71
N SER A 9 -34.81 -9.83 -9.51
CA SER A 9 -34.08 -10.76 -10.37
C SER A 9 -33.24 -10.06 -11.45
N VAL A 10 -33.65 -8.87 -11.90
CA VAL A 10 -32.92 -8.09 -12.92
C VAL A 10 -31.96 -7.10 -12.28
N LEU A 11 -32.35 -6.44 -11.18
CA LEU A 11 -31.50 -5.45 -10.52
C LEU A 11 -30.28 -6.09 -9.85
N THR A 12 -30.43 -7.26 -9.24
CA THR A 12 -29.32 -7.95 -8.55
C THR A 12 -28.11 -8.19 -9.47
N PRO A 13 -28.23 -8.83 -10.64
CA PRO A 13 -27.07 -9.04 -11.52
C PRO A 13 -26.49 -7.72 -12.04
N ILE A 14 -27.32 -6.70 -12.30
CA ILE A 14 -26.84 -5.38 -12.73
C ILE A 14 -25.97 -4.75 -11.65
N ILE A 15 -26.43 -4.75 -10.39
CA ILE A 15 -25.67 -4.21 -9.26
C ILE A 15 -24.34 -4.96 -9.08
N VAL A 16 -24.37 -6.29 -9.16
CA VAL A 16 -23.16 -7.11 -9.03
C VAL A 16 -22.15 -6.79 -10.15
N LEU A 17 -22.62 -6.68 -11.40
CA LEU A 17 -21.76 -6.33 -12.54
C LEU A 17 -21.18 -4.92 -12.40
N SER A 18 -22.00 -3.93 -12.05
CA SER A 18 -21.54 -2.56 -11.82
C SER A 18 -20.51 -2.49 -10.69
N ALA A 19 -20.74 -3.20 -9.58
CA ALA A 19 -19.79 -3.28 -8.48
C ALA A 19 -18.47 -3.95 -8.91
N ALA A 20 -18.54 -5.04 -9.67
CA ALA A 20 -17.34 -5.72 -10.19
C ALA A 20 -16.52 -4.80 -11.09
N VAL A 21 -17.16 -4.08 -12.02
CA VAL A 21 -16.50 -3.09 -12.88
C VAL A 21 -15.87 -1.98 -12.05
N PHE A 22 -16.60 -1.43 -11.07
CA PHE A 22 -16.09 -0.40 -10.18
C PHE A 22 -14.85 -0.87 -9.41
N VAL A 23 -14.88 -2.07 -8.83
CA VAL A 23 -13.74 -2.65 -8.10
C VAL A 23 -12.56 -2.88 -9.04
N MET A 24 -12.79 -3.36 -10.26
CA MET A 24 -11.71 -3.56 -11.23
C MET A 24 -11.05 -2.23 -11.65
N MET A 25 -11.85 -1.19 -11.92
CA MET A 25 -11.34 0.13 -12.31
C MET A 25 -10.57 0.82 -11.17
N ASN A 26 -10.99 0.61 -9.92
CA ASN A 26 -10.40 1.26 -8.74
C ASN A 26 -9.56 0.30 -7.90
N ARG A 27 -9.17 -0.86 -8.45
CA ARG A 27 -8.50 -1.94 -7.72
C ARG A 27 -7.28 -1.45 -6.94
N GLN A 28 -6.46 -0.63 -7.57
CA GLN A 28 -5.24 -0.11 -6.98
C GLN A 28 -5.51 0.80 -5.78
N GLN A 29 -6.45 1.74 -5.91
CA GLN A 29 -6.84 2.65 -4.82
C GLN A 29 -7.48 1.91 -3.65
N ILE A 30 -8.31 0.90 -3.94
CA ILE A 30 -8.92 0.07 -2.90
C ILE A 30 -7.85 -0.67 -2.10
N ILE A 31 -6.87 -1.28 -2.78
CA ILE A 31 -5.75 -1.96 -2.11
C ILE A 31 -4.95 -0.97 -1.26
N ASP A 32 -4.65 0.21 -1.80
CA ASP A 32 -3.86 1.22 -1.09
C ASP A 32 -4.57 1.72 0.18
N GLU A 33 -5.88 1.99 0.11
CA GLU A 33 -6.66 2.42 1.27
C GLU A 33 -6.75 1.33 2.35
N ILE A 34 -6.95 0.07 1.94
CA ILE A 34 -6.94 -1.08 2.86
C ILE A 34 -5.57 -1.22 3.54
N THR A 35 -4.49 -1.16 2.77
CA THR A 35 -3.12 -1.24 3.31
C THR A 35 -2.86 -0.11 4.30
N LEU A 36 -3.26 1.13 3.96
CA LEU A 36 -3.10 2.28 4.82
C LEU A 36 -3.87 2.12 6.15
N TRP A 37 -5.09 1.58 6.10
CA TRP A 37 -5.89 1.33 7.31
C TRP A 37 -5.31 0.24 8.21
N GLN A 38 -4.64 -0.75 7.61
CA GLN A 38 -4.04 -1.86 8.34
C GLN A 38 -2.66 -1.53 8.89
N TYR A 39 -1.94 -0.60 8.25
CA TYR A 39 -0.59 -0.23 8.64
C TYR A 39 -0.57 0.63 9.92
N LYS A 40 0.25 0.22 10.88
CA LYS A 40 0.48 0.94 12.14
C LYS A 40 1.93 1.40 12.19
N PRO A 41 2.23 2.69 11.88
CA PRO A 41 3.61 3.17 11.86
C PRO A 41 4.22 3.13 13.26
N SER A 42 5.49 2.74 13.35
CA SER A 42 6.28 2.91 14.59
C SER A 42 6.60 4.39 14.83
N ALA A 43 6.97 4.73 16.06
CA ALA A 43 7.38 6.09 16.41
C ALA A 43 8.55 6.60 15.54
N GLU A 44 9.49 5.71 15.20
CA GLU A 44 10.63 6.04 14.34
C GLU A 44 10.20 6.33 12.89
N ILE A 45 9.28 5.54 12.34
CA ILE A 45 8.69 5.79 11.01
C ILE A 45 7.93 7.12 10.97
N VAL A 46 7.17 7.43 12.03
CA VAL A 46 6.49 8.74 12.16
C VAL A 46 7.53 9.87 12.17
N ALA A 47 8.59 9.72 12.97
CA ALA A 47 9.67 10.71 13.09
C ALA A 47 10.41 10.94 11.76
N ILE A 48 10.63 9.88 10.96
CA ILE A 48 11.20 10.01 9.61
C ILE A 48 10.28 10.88 8.74
N ALA A 49 8.99 10.53 8.68
CA ALA A 49 8.02 11.26 7.87
C ALA A 49 7.87 12.73 8.29
N ASP A 50 7.96 13.03 9.60
CA ASP A 50 7.95 14.40 10.12
C ASP A 50 9.24 15.15 9.78
N ARG A 51 10.41 14.52 9.96
CA ARG A 51 11.72 15.14 9.71
C ARG A 51 11.88 15.56 8.26
N VAL A 52 11.45 14.71 7.33
CA VAL A 52 11.48 15.02 5.89
C VAL A 52 10.31 15.89 5.43
N LYS A 53 9.42 16.29 6.34
CA LYS A 53 8.27 17.18 6.09
C LYS A 53 7.39 16.68 4.95
N MET A 54 7.04 15.38 4.97
CA MET A 54 6.16 14.82 3.96
C MET A 54 4.82 15.56 3.95
N SER A 55 4.31 15.87 2.76
CA SER A 55 2.91 16.27 2.60
C SER A 55 1.98 15.13 2.99
N ASP A 56 0.70 15.42 3.20
CA ASP A 56 -0.29 14.39 3.52
C ASP A 56 -0.32 13.27 2.46
N VAL A 57 -0.20 13.64 1.18
CA VAL A 57 -0.13 12.67 0.07
C VAL A 57 1.17 11.87 0.12
N GLY A 58 2.31 12.53 0.36
CA GLY A 58 3.60 11.85 0.46
C GLY A 58 3.64 10.86 1.64
N ARG A 59 3.09 11.26 2.79
CA ARG A 59 2.98 10.41 3.98
C ARG A 59 2.06 9.21 3.74
N LYS A 60 0.93 9.41 3.07
CA LYS A 60 0.04 8.31 2.67
C LYS A 60 0.76 7.32 1.77
N MET A 61 1.42 7.79 0.71
CA MET A 61 2.19 6.91 -0.19
C MET A 61 3.30 6.17 0.56
N PHE A 62 4.00 6.86 1.46
CA PHE A 62 5.01 6.24 2.30
C PHE A 62 4.44 5.10 3.14
N TYR A 63 3.31 5.30 3.82
CA TYR A 63 2.66 4.26 4.65
C TYR A 63 2.02 3.13 3.85
N VAL A 64 1.47 3.42 2.68
CA VAL A 64 0.99 2.38 1.74
C VAL A 64 2.14 1.46 1.30
N SER A 65 3.36 2.00 1.24
CA SER A 65 4.57 1.20 0.99
C SER A 65 5.14 0.53 2.24
N ASN A 66 4.35 0.37 3.31
CA ASN A 66 4.65 -0.44 4.49
C ASN A 66 6.13 -0.33 4.95
N PRO A 67 6.59 0.86 5.35
CA PRO A 67 8.02 1.10 5.55
C PRO A 67 8.50 0.41 6.82
N GLN A 68 9.69 -0.16 6.75
CA GLN A 68 10.29 -0.95 7.83
C GLN A 68 11.72 -0.51 8.07
N ILE A 69 12.08 -0.33 9.33
CA ILE A 69 13.47 -0.13 9.74
C ILE A 69 14.06 -1.50 10.03
N LYS A 70 15.21 -1.79 9.41
CA LYS A 70 15.85 -3.11 9.42
C LYS A 70 17.27 -3.02 9.95
N SER A 71 17.71 -4.06 10.65
CA SER A 71 19.13 -4.22 10.99
C SER A 71 19.98 -4.45 9.74
N ALA A 72 21.31 -4.32 9.85
CA ALA A 72 22.21 -4.50 8.70
C ALA A 72 22.04 -5.85 7.98
N ASN A 73 21.86 -6.94 8.72
CA ASN A 73 21.70 -8.27 8.14
C ASN A 73 20.37 -8.38 7.40
N GLU A 74 19.27 -8.03 8.06
CA GLU A 74 17.92 -8.08 7.45
C GLU A 74 17.83 -7.14 6.24
N PHE A 75 18.40 -5.94 6.34
CA PHE A 75 18.43 -4.97 5.26
C PHE A 75 19.18 -5.53 4.04
N ASN A 76 20.33 -6.18 4.21
CA ASN A 76 21.08 -6.75 3.09
C ASN A 76 20.38 -7.98 2.46
N GLU A 77 19.54 -8.68 3.22
CA GLU A 77 18.73 -9.81 2.71
C GLU A 77 17.53 -9.32 1.88
N ASP A 78 16.81 -8.32 2.40
CA ASP A 78 15.64 -7.70 1.78
C ASP A 78 16.04 -6.77 0.61
N CYS A 79 17.19 -6.09 0.76
CA CYS A 79 17.74 -5.12 -0.17
C CYS A 79 19.03 -5.62 -0.84
N ARG A 80 18.89 -6.49 -1.85
CA ARG A 80 20.05 -7.13 -2.50
C ARG A 80 20.80 -6.24 -3.52
N ARG A 81 20.50 -4.94 -3.58
CA ARG A 81 21.21 -4.03 -4.48
C ARG A 81 22.58 -3.72 -3.91
N VAL A 82 23.59 -3.79 -4.77
CA VAL A 82 24.97 -3.49 -4.39
C VAL A 82 25.48 -2.37 -5.30
N GLU A 83 25.79 -1.23 -4.72
CA GLU A 83 26.40 -0.09 -5.40
C GLU A 83 27.89 -0.04 -5.06
N LYS A 84 28.75 0.17 -6.07
CA LYS A 84 30.19 0.27 -5.83
C LYS A 84 30.53 1.63 -5.22
N GLY A 85 31.17 1.61 -4.05
CA GLY A 85 31.70 2.82 -3.42
C GLY A 85 30.68 3.69 -2.68
N ASN A 86 29.40 3.30 -2.62
CA ASN A 86 28.36 4.02 -1.90
C ASN A 86 27.50 3.06 -1.07
N ALA A 87 27.17 3.47 0.16
CA ALA A 87 26.24 2.74 1.01
C ALA A 87 24.79 3.05 0.63
N ILE A 88 23.97 2.01 0.47
CA ILE A 88 22.52 2.16 0.25
C ILE A 88 21.85 2.21 1.63
N LEU A 89 21.11 3.29 1.91
CA LEU A 89 20.43 3.49 3.20
C LEU A 89 18.93 3.15 3.15
N GLY A 90 18.41 2.88 1.96
CA GLY A 90 17.03 2.46 1.77
C GLY A 90 16.76 1.96 0.37
N CYS A 91 15.76 1.09 0.24
CA CYS A 91 15.28 0.66 -1.07
C CYS A 91 13.81 0.30 -1.06
N TYR A 92 13.25 0.27 -2.27
CA TYR A 92 11.87 -0.11 -2.53
C TYR A 92 11.85 -1.46 -3.26
N ASN A 93 11.10 -2.42 -2.71
CA ASN A 93 10.88 -3.72 -3.36
C ASN A 93 9.59 -3.65 -4.19
N PRO A 94 9.65 -3.66 -5.52
CA PRO A 94 8.45 -3.54 -6.35
C PRO A 94 7.52 -4.76 -6.27
N SER A 95 8.04 -5.93 -5.86
CA SER A 95 7.25 -7.17 -5.77
C SER A 95 6.34 -7.16 -4.55
N SER A 96 6.84 -6.76 -3.38
CA SER A 96 6.06 -6.63 -2.14
C SER A 96 5.48 -5.23 -1.93
N ARG A 97 6.01 -4.23 -2.66
CA ARG A 97 5.73 -2.80 -2.52
C ARG A 97 6.16 -2.21 -1.18
N ASP A 98 7.12 -2.86 -0.53
CA ASP A 98 7.66 -2.39 0.76
C ASP A 98 8.83 -1.43 0.56
N ILE A 99 8.98 -0.49 1.49
CA ILE A 99 10.19 0.31 1.68
C ILE A 99 10.98 -0.26 2.86
N TYR A 100 12.25 -0.55 2.65
CA TYR A 100 13.19 -0.92 3.70
C TYR A 100 14.15 0.23 3.95
N ILE A 101 14.37 0.55 5.22
CA ILE A 101 15.24 1.63 5.70
C ILE A 101 16.28 0.99 6.62
N TYR A 102 17.55 1.30 6.40
CA TYR A 102 18.64 0.85 7.27
C TYR A 102 18.63 1.64 8.59
N ASN A 103 18.80 0.94 9.73
CA ASN A 103 18.95 1.54 11.06
C ASN A 103 20.37 2.05 11.34
#